data_AF-A0A7C9KPB0-F1
#
_entry.id   AF-A0A7C9KPB0-F1
#
_cell.length_a   1.000
_cell.length_b   1.000
_cell.length_c   1.000
_cell.angle_alpha   90.00
_cell.angle_beta   90.00
_cell.angle_gamma   90.00
#
_symmetry.space_group_name_H-M   'P 1'
#
loop_
_entity.id
_entity.type
_entity.pdbx_description
1 polymer ?
#
loop_
_entity_poly.entity_id
_entity_poly.type
_entity_poly.pdbx_seq_one_letter_code
_entity_poly.pdbx_strand_id
1 'polypeptide(L)'
;MDTLRAFPPDTLIAMEACQSAHYWGRTLQAMGYEIRLIPTQHVKALCKNQKNDANDALAICETACRPGIHFVPVKTLEQQDISTMQCPTT
;
A
#
# COMPACT_ATOMS: atom_id res chain seq x y z
N MET A 1 -16.91 3.58 1.89
CA MET A 1 -16.12 4.42 2.82
C MET A 1 -16.70 4.39 4.23
N ASP A 2 -17.99 4.13 4.38
CA ASP A 2 -18.68 4.14 5.68
C ASP A 2 -18.20 3.02 6.62
N THR A 3 -17.78 1.88 6.07
CA THR A 3 -17.15 0.80 6.84
C THR A 3 -15.79 1.21 7.43
N LEU A 4 -15.02 2.05 6.75
CA LEU A 4 -13.73 2.52 7.27
C LEU A 4 -13.92 3.51 8.43
N ARG A 5 -14.95 4.35 8.35
CA ARG A 5 -15.31 5.31 9.42
C ARG A 5 -15.77 4.66 10.72
N ALA A 6 -16.07 3.36 10.70
CA ALA A 6 -16.39 2.61 11.91
C ALA A 6 -15.15 2.29 12.75
N PHE A 7 -13.95 2.35 12.15
CA PHE A 7 -12.70 2.12 12.87
C PHE A 7 -12.23 3.41 13.56
N PRO A 8 -11.56 3.30 14.72
CA PRO A 8 -11.04 4.47 15.42
C PRO A 8 -9.98 5.20 14.57
N PRO A 9 -9.83 6.52 14.78
CA PRO A 9 -8.69 7.26 14.22
C PRO A 9 -7.38 6.62 14.72
N ASP A 10 -6.30 6.76 13.94
CA ASP A 10 -5.01 6.09 14.13
C ASP A 10 -4.99 4.57 13.92
N THR A 11 -6.05 3.99 13.33
CA THR A 11 -6.01 2.60 12.88
C THR A 11 -5.00 2.43 11.75
N LEU A 12 -4.13 1.43 11.88
CA LEU A 12 -3.18 1.04 10.86
C LEU A 12 -3.88 0.32 9.70
N ILE A 13 -3.70 0.83 8.49
CA ILE A 13 -4.18 0.23 7.25
C ILE A 13 -2.97 -0.18 6.41
N ALA A 14 -2.81 -1.48 6.21
CA ALA A 14 -1.81 -2.05 5.32
C ALA A 14 -2.39 -2.27 3.92
N MET A 15 -1.68 -1.84 2.88
CA MET A 15 -2.10 -1.99 1.49
C MET A 15 -0.93 -2.38 0.60
N GLU A 16 -1.17 -3.12 -0.47
CA GLU A 16 -0.17 -3.32 -1.53
C GLU A 16 0.11 -1.98 -2.25
N ALA A 17 1.39 -1.68 -2.49
CA ALA A 17 1.84 -0.53 -3.26
C ALA A 17 1.57 -0.71 -4.77
N CYS A 18 0.33 -0.48 -5.20
CA CYS A 18 -0.06 -0.43 -6.62
C CYS A 18 -0.15 1.02 -7.14
N GLN A 19 -0.39 1.21 -8.45
CA GLN A 19 -0.44 2.53 -9.09
C GLN A 19 -1.43 3.50 -8.40
N SER A 20 -2.55 2.99 -7.89
CA SER A 20 -3.58 3.76 -7.18
C SER A 20 -3.37 3.81 -5.66
N ALA A 21 -2.44 3.03 -5.10
CA ALA A 21 -2.22 2.96 -3.66
C ALA A 21 -1.74 4.28 -3.07
N HIS A 22 -0.99 5.09 -3.84
CA HIS A 22 -0.57 6.42 -3.39
C HIS A 22 -1.74 7.40 -3.26
N TYR A 23 -2.70 7.36 -4.19
CA TYR A 23 -3.91 8.17 -4.11
C TYR A 23 -4.74 7.79 -2.88
N TRP A 24 -4.95 6.49 -2.65
CA TRP A 24 -5.69 6.01 -1.49
C TRP A 24 -4.95 6.27 -0.19
N GLY A 25 -3.63 6.10 -0.16
CA GLY A 25 -2.80 6.39 1.01
C GLY A 25 -2.95 7.84 1.46
N ARG A 26 -2.87 8.82 0.55
CA ARG A 26 -3.09 10.24 0.87
C ARG A 26 -4.50 10.50 1.38
N THR A 27 -5.50 9.89 0.72
CA THR A 27 -6.92 10.05 1.09
C THR A 27 -7.18 9.53 2.51
N LEU A 28 -6.63 8.36 2.86
CA LEU A 28 -6.81 7.76 4.17
C LEU A 28 -5.96 8.44 5.25
N GLN A 29 -4.75 8.90 4.92
CA GLN A 29 -3.95 9.75 5.82
C GLN A 29 -4.68 11.05 6.18
N ALA A 30 -5.33 11.69 5.21
CA ALA A 30 -6.15 12.89 5.45
C ALA A 30 -7.38 12.61 6.35
N MET A 31 -7.83 11.36 6.42
CA MET A 31 -8.89 10.91 7.34
C MET A 31 -8.36 10.55 8.75
N GLY A 32 -7.03 10.60 8.97
CA GLY A 32 -6.41 10.30 10.27
C GLY A 32 -6.01 8.83 10.48
N TYR A 33 -5.79 8.07 9.41
CA TYR A 33 -5.30 6.69 9.51
C TYR A 33 -3.79 6.57 9.26
N GLU A 34 -3.14 5.61 9.94
CA GLU A 34 -1.75 5.26 9.66
C GLU A 34 -1.70 4.32 8.44
N ILE A 35 -1.01 4.71 7.37
CA ILE A 35 -0.94 3.90 6.15
C ILE A 35 0.44 3.28 5.99
N ARG A 36 0.45 1.96 5.79
CA ARG A 36 1.65 1.19 5.44
C ARG A 36 1.50 0.58 4.06
N LEU A 37 2.26 1.09 3.09
CA LEU A 37 2.29 0.52 1.75
C LEU A 37 3.36 -0.57 1.66
N ILE A 38 2.96 -1.76 1.27
CA ILE A 38 3.83 -2.93 1.16
C ILE A 38 4.28 -3.07 -0.30
N PRO A 39 5.60 -3.17 -0.58
CA PRO A 39 6.06 -3.41 -1.94
C PRO A 39 5.46 -4.68 -2.53
N THR A 40 5.00 -4.60 -3.78
CA THR A 40 4.35 -5.71 -4.50
C THR A 40 5.20 -6.99 -4.54
N GLN A 41 6.53 -6.85 -4.55
CA GLN A 41 7.49 -7.95 -4.53
C GLN A 41 7.34 -8.83 -3.28
N HIS A 42 7.11 -8.22 -2.11
CA HIS A 42 6.96 -8.97 -0.86
C HIS A 42 5.59 -9.65 -0.77
N VAL A 43 4.53 -8.97 -1.23
CA VAL A 43 3.19 -9.56 -1.29
C VAL A 43 3.17 -10.74 -2.25
N LYS A 44 3.77 -10.60 -3.44
CA LYS A 44 3.85 -11.69 -4.43
C LYS A 44 4.64 -12.89 -3.94
N ALA A 45 5.69 -12.69 -3.14
CA ALA A 45 6.46 -13.79 -2.55
C ALA A 45 5.63 -14.64 -1.56
N LEU A 46 4.59 -14.05 -0.97
CA LEU A 46 3.72 -14.69 0.01
C LEU A 46 2.36 -15.11 -0.57
N CYS A 47 1.98 -14.57 -1.73
CA CYS A 47 0.75 -14.97 -2.40
C CYS A 47 0.90 -16.39 -2.95
N LYS A 48 -0.02 -17.27 -2.55
CA LYS A 48 -0.08 -18.66 -3.05
C LYS A 48 -0.39 -18.62 -4.56
N ASN A 49 0.13 -19.60 -5.32
CA ASN A 49 0.12 -19.68 -6.79
C ASN A 49 -1.19 -19.38 -7.55
N GLN A 50 -2.33 -19.28 -6.86
CA GLN A 50 -3.62 -18.87 -7.43
C GLN A 50 -3.95 -17.45 -6.98
N LYS A 51 -4.03 -16.52 -7.93
CA LYS A 51 -4.46 -15.15 -7.68
C LYS A 51 -5.94 -15.16 -7.31
N ASN A 52 -6.22 -14.87 -6.05
CA ASN A 52 -7.57 -14.63 -5.56
C ASN A 52 -7.50 -13.58 -4.44
N ASP A 53 -8.59 -12.85 -4.25
CA ASP A 53 -8.61 -11.72 -3.30
C ASP A 53 -8.33 -12.16 -1.85
N ALA A 54 -8.69 -13.39 -1.50
CA ALA A 54 -8.44 -13.95 -0.17
C ALA A 54 -6.96 -14.21 0.10
N ASN A 55 -6.23 -14.74 -0.89
CA ASN A 55 -4.80 -15.00 -0.83
C ASN A 55 -4.02 -13.69 -0.85
N ASP A 56 -4.46 -12.71 -1.63
CA ASP A 56 -3.86 -11.37 -1.64
C ASP A 56 -4.03 -10.68 -0.28
N ALA A 57 -5.24 -10.73 0.30
CA ALA A 57 -5.49 -10.19 1.65
C ALA A 57 -4.65 -10.90 2.72
N LEU A 58 -4.53 -12.23 2.65
CA LEU A 58 -3.72 -13.01 3.57
C LEU A 58 -2.22 -12.70 3.43
N ALA A 59 -1.72 -12.58 2.19
CA ALA A 59 -0.35 -12.21 1.92
C ALA A 59 -0.02 -10.80 2.42
N ILE A 60 -0.91 -9.82 2.22
CA ILE A 60 -0.76 -8.46 2.75
C ILE A 60 -0.71 -8.49 4.28
N CYS A 61 -1.64 -9.22 4.92
CA CYS A 61 -1.69 -9.33 6.38
C CYS A 61 -0.42 -9.98 6.96
N GLU A 62 0.04 -11.09 6.38
CA GLU A 62 1.26 -11.76 6.80
C GLU A 62 2.49 -10.88 6.59
N THR A 63 2.56 -10.18 5.45
CA THR A 63 3.68 -9.29 5.16
C THR A 63 3.70 -8.09 6.12
N ALA A 64 2.54 -7.51 6.44
CA ALA A 64 2.43 -6.38 7.36
C ALA A 64 2.95 -6.71 8.77
N CYS A 65 2.76 -7.96 9.20
CA CYS A 65 3.17 -8.46 10.51
C CYS A 65 4.63 -8.93 10.56
N ARG A 66 5.32 -9.08 9.42
CA ARG A 66 6.72 -9.53 9.41
C ARG A 66 7.69 -8.43 9.87
N PRO A 67 8.63 -8.73 10.77
CA PRO A 67 9.69 -7.79 11.13
C PRO A 67 10.64 -7.60 9.94
N GLY A 68 11.16 -6.37 9.77
CA GLY A 68 12.17 -6.05 8.75
C GLY A 68 11.62 -5.75 7.35
N ILE A 69 10.30 -5.60 7.20
CA ILE A 69 9.72 -5.12 5.93
C ILE A 69 9.91 -3.61 5.82
N HIS A 70 10.52 -3.18 4.72
CA HIS A 70 10.61 -1.77 4.35
C HIS A 70 9.32 -1.34 3.65
N PHE A 71 8.52 -0.53 4.33
CA PHE A 71 7.31 0.04 3.76
C PHE A 71 7.63 1.18 2.80
N VAL A 72 6.84 1.28 1.73
CA VAL A 72 6.92 2.38 0.77
C VAL A 72 6.26 3.61 1.39
N PRO A 73 6.94 4.77 1.48
CA PRO A 73 6.29 5.98 1.95
C PRO A 73 5.21 6.42 0.94
N VAL A 74 4.10 6.95 1.45
CA VAL A 74 3.07 7.54 0.59
C VAL A 74 3.67 8.79 -0.09
N LYS A 75 3.86 8.72 -1.41
CA LYS A 75 4.37 9.86 -2.18
C LYS A 75 3.32 10.96 -2.30
N THR A 76 3.76 12.21 -2.21
CA THR A 76 2.93 13.37 -2.57
C THR A 76 2.66 13.39 -4.08
N LEU A 77 1.69 14.20 -4.51
CA LEU A 77 1.36 14.34 -5.93
C LEU A 77 2.57 14.80 -6.75
N GLU A 78 3.35 15.74 -6.24
CA GLU A 78 4.57 16.25 -6.90
C GLU A 78 5.64 15.17 -7.06
N GLN A 79 5.79 14.28 -6.07
CA GLN A 79 6.73 13.15 -6.14
C GLN A 79 6.25 12.02 -7.06
N GLN A 80 4.94 11.94 -7.33
CA GLN A 80 4.38 10.97 -8.27
C GLN A 80 4.67 11.40 -9.72
N ASP A 81 4.61 12.70 -9.99
CA ASP A 81 4.83 13.30 -11.32
C ASP A 81 6.28 13.11 -11.81
N ILE A 82 7.26 13.29 -10.92
CA ILE A 82 8.69 13.09 -11.20
C ILE A 82 9.00 11.64 -11.62
N SER A 83 8.25 10.66 -11.10
CA SER A 83 8.46 9.24 -11.42
C SER A 83 7.95 8.86 -12.82
N THR A 84 7.08 9.67 -13.41
CA THR A 84 6.52 9.45 -14.76
C THR A 84 7.29 10.20 -15.85
N MET A 85 8.19 11.12 -15.48
CA MET A 85 9.00 11.92 -16.42
C MET A 85 10.47 11.48 -16.54
N GLN A 86 10.80 10.23 -16.27
CA GLN A 86 12.09 9.68 -16.69
C GLN A 86 11.94 9.03 -18.07
N CYS A 87 12.09 9.84 -19.12
CA CYS A 87 12.46 9.33 -20.43
C CYS A 87 13.81 8.61 -20.29
N PRO A 88 13.92 7.30 -20.64
CA PRO A 88 15.21 6.65 -20.69
C PRO A 88 15.94 7.18 -21.94
N THR A 89 16.78 8.20 -21.75
CA THR A 89 17.75 8.59 -22.78
C THR A 89 18.96 7.68 -22.64
N THR A 90 19.00 6.59 -23.40
CA THR A 90 20.24 5.93 -23.84
C THR A 90 19.97 5.27 -25.19
#